data_AF-A0A150K5F0-F1
#
_entry.id   AF-A0A150K5F0-F1
#
_cell.length_a   1.000
_cell.length_b   1.000
_cell.length_c   1.000
_cell.angle_alpha   90.00
_cell.angle_beta   90.00
_cell.angle_gamma   90.00
#
_symmetry.space_group_name_H-M   'P 1'
#
loop_
_entity.id
_entity.type
_entity.pdbx_description
1 polymer ?
#
loop_
_entity_poly.entity_id
_entity_poly.type
_entity_poly.pdbx_seq_one_letter_code
_entity_poly.pdbx_strand_id
1 'polypeptide(L)' 'MKMVDKLIELLKKKHGKELNLKDDVYYLFLKGGLFSLYYDEDEKKVKVEVEYLPDDNTFVYFSDEELDTLMA' A
#
# COMPACT_ATOMS: atom_id res chain seq x y z
N MET A 1 -13.96 13.26 7.97
CA MET A 1 -13.41 12.45 6.86
C MET A 1 -12.42 11.47 7.45
N LYS A 2 -12.59 10.16 7.23
CA LYS A 2 -11.73 9.14 7.84
C LYS A 2 -10.38 9.08 7.10
N MET A 3 -9.32 8.63 7.77
CA MET A 3 -7.97 8.52 7.18
C MET A 3 -7.97 7.70 5.87
N VAL A 4 -8.73 6.61 5.86
CA VAL A 4 -8.89 5.71 4.69
C VAL A 4 -9.42 6.46 3.47
N ASP A 5 -10.41 7.34 3.64
CA ASP A 5 -11.00 8.12 2.54
C ASP A 5 -9.94 9.00 1.85
N LYS A 6 -9.08 9.66 2.65
CA LYS A 6 -7.98 10.50 2.14
C LYS A 6 -6.96 9.69 1.35
N LEU A 7 -6.61 8.49 1.81
CA LEU A 7 -5.65 7.63 1.13
C LEU A 7 -6.21 7.12 -0.20
N ILE A 8 -7.50 6.74 -0.22
CA ILE A 8 -8.20 6.36 -1.45
C ILE A 8 -8.24 7.51 -2.45
N GLU A 9 -8.50 8.74 -2.01
CA GLU A 9 -8.45 9.94 -2.86
C GLU A 9 -7.06 10.16 -3.47
N LEU A 10 -5.99 9.99 -2.68
CA LEU A 10 -4.61 10.10 -3.15
C LEU A 10 -4.30 9.03 -4.21
N LEU A 11 -4.70 7.78 -3.98
CA LEU A 11 -4.54 6.68 -4.94
C LEU A 11 -5.27 6.97 -6.25
N LYS A 12 -6.55 7.37 -6.18
CA LYS A 12 -7.35 7.72 -7.37
C LYS A 12 -6.70 8.86 -8.17
N LYS A 13 -6.21 9.89 -7.48
CA LYS A 13 -5.52 11.02 -8.11
C LYS A 13 -4.23 10.60 -8.81
N LYS A 14 -3.47 9.66 -8.26
CA LYS A 14 -2.17 9.24 -8.80
C LYS A 14 -2.30 8.22 -9.93
N HIS A 15 -3.15 7.20 -9.77
CA HIS A 15 -3.28 6.11 -10.73
C HIS A 15 -4.24 6.42 -11.88
N GLY A 16 -5.19 7.35 -11.70
CA GLY A 16 -6.15 7.75 -12.73
C GLY A 16 -7.11 6.64 -13.20
N LYS A 17 -7.03 5.45 -12.59
CA LYS A 17 -7.86 4.28 -12.86
C LYS A 17 -8.82 4.04 -11.70
N GLU A 18 -9.85 3.25 -11.98
CA GLU A 18 -10.71 2.71 -10.93
C GLU A 18 -9.87 1.77 -10.05
N LEU A 19 -9.97 1.96 -8.73
CA LEU A 19 -9.27 1.13 -7.75
C LEU A 19 -10.11 -0.11 -7.47
N ASN A 20 -9.54 -1.29 -7.65
CA ASN A 20 -10.17 -2.53 -7.20
C ASN A 20 -9.76 -2.84 -5.76
N LEU A 21 -10.39 -2.13 -4.82
CA LEU A 21 -10.06 -2.26 -3.40
C LEU A 21 -10.29 -3.64 -2.80
N LYS A 22 -10.99 -4.56 -3.49
CA LYS A 22 -11.23 -5.93 -3.03
C LYS A 22 -10.11 -6.90 -3.41
N ASP A 23 -9.59 -6.76 -4.62
CA ASP A 23 -8.65 -7.72 -5.19
C ASP A 23 -7.20 -7.19 -5.20
N ASP A 24 -7.01 -5.88 -5.07
CA ASP A 24 -5.70 -5.25 -5.13
C ASP A 24 -5.18 -4.83 -3.74
N VAL A 25 -3.87 -4.88 -3.59
CA VAL A 25 -3.14 -4.27 -2.47
C VAL A 25 -2.42 -3.02 -2.96
N TYR A 26 -2.55 -1.93 -2.20
CA TYR A 26 -1.95 -0.65 -2.55
C TYR A 26 -0.93 -0.22 -1.49
N TYR A 27 0.28 0.08 -1.95
CA TYR A 27 1.36 0.62 -1.13
C TYR A 27 1.58 2.10 -1.45
N LEU A 28 1.46 2.98 -0.46
CA LEU A 28 1.78 4.40 -0.60
C LEU A 28 2.96 4.77 0.29
N PHE A 29 4.03 5.22 -0.35
CA PHE A 29 5.15 5.87 0.32
C PHE A 29 4.84 7.36 0.47
N LEU A 30 4.56 7.79 1.70
CA LEU A 30 4.44 9.19 2.08
C LEU A 30 5.65 9.60 2.92
N LYS A 31 5.89 10.91 3.05
CA LYS A 31 7.02 11.39 3.87
C LYS A 31 6.90 10.83 5.30
N GLY A 32 7.92 10.11 5.75
CA GLY A 32 7.96 9.48 7.07
C GLY A 32 7.21 8.16 7.24
N GLY A 33 6.62 7.55 6.18
CA GLY A 33 5.93 6.27 6.35
C GLY A 33 5.37 5.58 5.11
N LEU A 34 5.15 4.27 5.26
CA LEU A 34 4.48 3.40 4.29
C LEU A 34 3.05 3.12 4.78
N PHE A 35 2.10 3.30 3.89
CA PHE A 35 0.70 2.95 4.10
C PHE A 35 0.33 1.78 3.19
N SER A 36 -0.08 0.67 3.78
CA SER A 36 -0.56 -0.51 3.07
C SER A 36 -2.08 -0.57 3.18
N LEU A 37 -2.78 -0.48 2.06
CA LEU A 37 -4.23 -0.60 1.98
C LEU A 37 -4.60 -1.91 1.31
N TYR A 38 -5.42 -2.71 1.98
CA TYR A 38 -5.91 -3.99 1.49
C TYR A 38 -7.30 -4.28 2.04
N TYR A 39 -8.05 -5.14 1.35
CA TYR A 39 -9.30 -5.67 1.88
C TYR A 39 -9.01 -6.85 2.80
N ASP A 40 -9.48 -6.75 4.03
CA ASP A 40 -9.46 -7.86 4.97
C ASP A 40 -10.72 -8.70 4.76
N GLU A 41 -10.55 -9.93 4.28
CA GLU A 41 -11.64 -10.85 3.97
C GLU A 41 -12.37 -11.35 5.23
N ASP A 42 -11.65 -11.50 6.35
CA ASP A 42 -12.21 -11.97 7.61
C ASP A 42 -13.13 -10.90 8.23
N GLU A 43 -12.68 -9.65 8.22
CA GLU A 43 -13.39 -8.49 8.75
C GLU A 43 -14.28 -7.79 7.71
N LYS A 44 -14.24 -8.24 6.45
CA LYS A 44 -15.00 -7.72 5.30
C LYS A 44 -14.89 -6.21 5.10
N LYS A 45 -13.72 -5.63 5.36
CA LYS A 45 -13.49 -4.18 5.27
C LYS A 45 -12.08 -3.85 4.80
N VAL A 46 -11.91 -2.66 4.22
CA VAL A 46 -10.59 -2.12 3.91
C VAL A 46 -9.85 -1.78 5.20
N LYS A 47 -8.66 -2.34 5.37
CA LYS A 47 -7.72 -2.01 6.44
C LYS A 47 -6.59 -1.14 5.90
N VAL A 48 -5.98 -0.41 6.82
CA VAL A 48 -4.79 0.40 6.56
C VAL A 48 -3.77 0.05 7.61
N GLU A 49 -2.63 -0.46 7.18
CA GLU A 49 -1.45 -0.60 8.02
C GLU A 49 -0.50 0.56 7.77
N VAL A 50 0.15 1.01 8.83
CA VAL A 50 1.06 2.16 8.81
C VAL A 50 2.37 1.75 9.42
N GLU A 51 3.44 1.91 8.65
CA GLU A 51 4.82 1.73 9.08
C GLU A 51 5.54 3.06 9.04
N TYR A 52 6.21 3.44 10.13
CA TYR A 52 7.04 4.64 10.16
C TYR A 52 8.39 4.34 9.51
N LEU A 53 8.72 5.13 8.49
CA LEU A 53 9.94 4.99 7.72
C LEU A 53 10.84 6.18 8.03
N PRO A 54 12.03 5.99 8.62
CA PRO A 54 12.91 7.11 8.91
C PRO A 54 13.47 7.69 7.61
N ASP A 55 13.29 8.99 7.43
CA ASP A 55 13.59 9.71 6.17
C ASP A 55 15.05 9.52 5.71
N ASP A 56 16.00 9.36 6.63
CA ASP A 56 17.44 9.37 6.34
C ASP A 56 18.03 7.98 5.98
N ASN A 57 17.28 6.89 6.17
CA ASN A 57 17.82 5.53 6.00
C ASN A 57 16.85 4.53 5.38
N THR A 58 15.78 5.01 4.76
CA THR A 58 14.83 4.17 4.02
C THR A 58 15.25 4.05 2.56
N PHE A 59 15.48 2.82 2.10
CA PHE A 59 15.79 2.51 0.70
C PHE A 59 14.75 1.52 0.17
N VAL A 60 14.06 1.87 -0.91
CA VAL A 60 13.07 1.00 -1.55
C VAL A 60 13.70 0.33 -2.75
N TYR A 61 13.80 -0.99 -2.72
CA TYR A 61 14.28 -1.81 -3.84
C TYR A 61 13.10 -2.53 -4.50
N PHE A 62 13.02 -2.43 -5.82
CA PHE A 62 12.04 -3.15 -6.64
C PHE A 62 12.81 -4.14 -7.52
N SER A 63 12.44 -5.42 -7.45
CA SER A 63 13.01 -6.49 -8.27
C SER A 63 11.91 -7.15 -9.10
N ASP A 64 12.30 -7.62 -10.28
CA ASP A 64 11.45 -8.49 -11.12
C ASP A 64 11.71 -9.99 -10.85
N GLU A 65 12.58 -10.32 -9.88
CA GLU A 65 12.80 -11.71 -9.45
C GLU A 65 11.53 -12.30 -8.80
N GLU A 66 11.24 -13.57 -9.12
CA GLU A 66 10.11 -14.28 -8.54
C GLU A 66 10.42 -14.73 -7.11
N LEU A 67 9.43 -14.63 -6.22
CA LEU A 67 9.56 -15.06 -4.82
C LEU A 67 10.04 -16.51 -4.71
N ASP A 68 9.51 -17.39 -5.56
CA ASP A 68 9.86 -18.81 -5.59
C ASP A 68 11.34 -19.05 -5.92
N THR A 69 11.98 -18.14 -6.68
CA THR A 69 13.41 -18.23 -7.00
C THR A 69 14.28 -17.97 -5.77
N LEU A 70 13.81 -17.15 -4.82
CA LEU A 70 14.54 -16.81 -3.59
C LEU A 70 14.29 -17.81 -2.45
N MET A 71 13.17 -18.53 -2.50
CA MET A 71 12.80 -19.51 -1.46
C MET A 71 13.27 -20.94 -1.77
N ALA A 72 13.83 -21.19 -2.96
CA ALA A 72 14.40 -22.48 -3.39
C ALA A 72 15.81 -22.70 -2.82
#